data_AF-A0A225W9K6-F1
#
_entry.id   AF-A0A225W9K6-F1
#
_cell.length_a   1.000
_cell.length_b   1.000
_cell.length_c   1.000
_cell.angle_alpha   90.00
_cell.angle_beta   90.00
_cell.angle_gamma   90.00
#
_symmetry.space_group_name_H-M   'P 1'
#
loop_
_entity.id
_entity.type
_entity.pdbx_description
1 polymer ?
#
loop_
_entity_poly.entity_id
_entity_poly.type
_entity_poly.pdbx_seq_one_letter_code
_entity_poly.pdbx_strand_id
1 'polypeptide(L)'
;MSLKDRQQRREESLAFKKKCEDEKRELMLRHRRKIAHAIRRFEKTMLDEKKRTRQERQAKLKNDNQQLLQDLYDGKTKENVQSIREAAMRGNLDRVEKLLDMGFSVDSESVCDLDVETGRAMGLTPLLAACQSGHLEIVRCLLSSGANVNHPHVKTGRTALMEAVSRAKPPVLKELLRYGARIHDEDVQGETVFDCMKDASNREIIDRACQVWSTENAAIFPPEFRRVSLAYALTSKRQRDAFEARKVTTRRDLTLLKQSLQRKCVDAKVRYDQDMRGCSFEPTLIRRLSAMEAADSRYDAERRALLLEIQYAVDNLRDSERPCFLPEAAILNIMSFCARHWFEVDPQRPRLMKKKKKTPSRKVCIASNIVPTALRPPPDQLPPAFEAKCNSFQCTLEELCDNLQTAVSNEHFDTANGVSRDANGNSLATLDVFIEQGEHLPYRDPRIGDLIDPYVRVFLRSNSVLESTEVFKSEIRIADRNPTWEFCCQITDVPSVQKEVCIQVVDTKREDVAGEVSIPLRSLLDQKEHSEWHVMPPTLRQQILEKKPRDQPARIRVSVRLIHTKSIVLTRELQHLMKTREVLIKKRRDIIQDAIHSRLQQLP
;
A
#
# COMPACT_ATOMS: atom_id res chain seq x y z
N MET A 1 -60.23 -17.57 -32.49
CA MET A 1 -59.43 -16.60 -31.73
C MET A 1 -58.76 -15.65 -32.70
N SER A 2 -59.23 -14.41 -32.77
CA SER A 2 -58.60 -13.37 -33.56
C SER A 2 -57.21 -12.98 -32.99
N LEU A 3 -56.41 -12.27 -33.77
CA LEU A 3 -55.14 -11.70 -33.28
C LEU A 3 -55.38 -10.71 -32.12
N LYS A 4 -56.50 -9.98 -32.14
CA LYS A 4 -56.90 -9.05 -31.07
C LYS A 4 -57.16 -9.78 -29.76
N ASP A 5 -57.90 -10.89 -29.79
CA ASP A 5 -58.20 -11.70 -28.59
C ASP A 5 -56.91 -12.24 -27.93
N ARG A 6 -55.89 -12.57 -28.74
CA ARG A 6 -54.58 -13.02 -28.26
C ARG A 6 -53.74 -11.89 -27.66
N GLN A 7 -53.87 -10.67 -28.17
CA GLN A 7 -53.22 -9.48 -27.60
C GLN A 7 -53.89 -9.11 -26.27
N GLN A 8 -55.22 -9.02 -26.25
CA GLN A 8 -56.00 -8.70 -25.06
C GLN A 8 -55.72 -9.67 -23.90
N ARG A 9 -55.73 -10.99 -24.13
CA ARG A 9 -55.37 -11.97 -23.10
C ARG A 9 -53.92 -11.86 -22.61
N ARG A 10 -52.98 -11.41 -23.46
CA ARG A 10 -51.59 -11.14 -23.04
C ARG A 10 -51.53 -9.92 -22.13
N GLU A 11 -52.22 -8.84 -22.49
CA GLU A 11 -52.33 -7.62 -21.69
C GLU A 11 -52.98 -7.89 -20.33
N GLU A 12 -54.09 -8.63 -20.29
CA GLU A 12 -54.74 -9.11 -19.07
C GLU A 12 -53.78 -9.94 -18.21
N SER A 13 -53.02 -10.87 -18.80
CA SER A 13 -52.03 -11.69 -18.07
C SER A 13 -50.86 -10.86 -17.51
N LEU A 14 -50.44 -9.80 -18.21
CA LEU A 14 -49.39 -8.88 -17.76
C LEU A 14 -49.89 -7.95 -16.67
N ALA A 15 -51.14 -7.47 -16.76
CA ALA A 15 -51.80 -6.69 -15.71
C ALA A 15 -51.98 -7.52 -14.43
N PHE A 16 -52.40 -8.78 -14.55
CA PHE A 16 -52.52 -9.70 -13.42
C PHE A 16 -51.17 -9.97 -12.74
N LYS A 17 -50.11 -10.24 -13.53
CA LYS A 17 -48.75 -10.40 -12.99
C LYS A 17 -48.26 -9.16 -12.24
N LYS A 18 -48.45 -7.96 -12.81
CA LYS A 18 -48.12 -6.69 -12.13
C LYS A 18 -48.87 -6.56 -10.80
N LYS A 19 -50.17 -6.85 -10.77
CA LYS A 19 -50.98 -6.81 -9.54
C LYS A 19 -50.43 -7.74 -8.45
N CYS A 20 -50.11 -8.99 -8.80
CA CYS A 20 -49.51 -9.94 -7.84
C CYS A 20 -48.12 -9.49 -7.35
N GLU A 21 -47.31 -8.86 -8.20
CA GLU A 21 -46.03 -8.27 -7.77
C GLU A 21 -46.23 -7.08 -6.81
N ASP A 22 -47.19 -6.20 -7.10
CA ASP A 22 -47.50 -5.03 -6.27
C ASP A 22 -48.01 -5.46 -4.89
N GLU A 23 -48.92 -6.43 -4.82
CA GLU A 23 -49.39 -7.06 -3.58
C GLU A 23 -48.24 -7.70 -2.78
N LYS A 24 -47.32 -8.41 -3.47
CA LYS A 24 -46.12 -9.00 -2.85
C LYS A 24 -45.18 -7.93 -2.29
N ARG A 25 -44.98 -6.80 -3.01
CA ARG A 25 -44.18 -5.66 -2.53
C ARG A 25 -44.82 -5.02 -1.31
N GLU A 26 -46.15 -4.88 -1.29
CA GLU A 26 -46.87 -4.30 -0.14
C GLU A 26 -46.79 -5.19 1.10
N LEU A 27 -46.92 -6.52 0.94
CA LEU A 27 -46.75 -7.50 2.02
C LEU A 27 -45.34 -7.41 2.64
N MET A 28 -44.30 -7.32 1.79
CA MET A 28 -42.91 -7.16 2.22
C MET A 28 -42.68 -5.85 2.97
N LEU A 29 -43.31 -4.75 2.55
CA LEU A 29 -43.30 -3.46 3.28
C LEU A 29 -43.97 -3.58 4.65
N ARG A 30 -45.13 -4.23 4.74
CA ARG A 30 -45.82 -4.49 6.02
C ARG A 30 -44.96 -5.36 6.95
N HIS A 31 -44.28 -6.38 6.43
CA HIS A 31 -43.38 -7.23 7.22
C HIS A 31 -42.14 -6.48 7.73
N ARG A 32 -41.45 -5.71 6.86
CA ARG A 32 -40.32 -4.84 7.25
C ARG A 32 -40.71 -3.84 8.33
N ARG A 33 -41.91 -3.23 8.23
CA ARG A 33 -42.44 -2.32 9.27
C ARG A 33 -42.62 -3.03 10.62
N LYS A 34 -43.09 -4.28 10.65
CA LYS A 34 -43.20 -5.06 11.90
C LYS A 34 -41.84 -5.33 12.54
N ILE A 35 -40.85 -5.77 11.75
CA ILE A 35 -39.47 -5.99 12.23
C ILE A 35 -38.88 -4.71 12.82
N ALA A 36 -39.00 -3.57 12.12
CA ALA A 36 -38.49 -2.28 12.59
C ALA A 36 -39.18 -1.74 13.86
N HIS A 37 -40.39 -2.20 14.19
CA HIS A 37 -41.03 -1.91 15.48
C HIS A 37 -40.56 -2.85 16.60
N ALA A 38 -40.32 -4.13 16.28
CA ALA A 38 -39.76 -5.08 17.24
C ALA A 38 -38.34 -4.68 17.69
N ILE A 39 -37.47 -4.32 16.74
CA ILE A 39 -36.10 -3.84 17.01
C ILE A 39 -36.13 -2.61 17.92
N ARG A 40 -36.86 -1.55 17.55
CA ARG A 40 -36.96 -0.32 18.35
C ARG A 40 -37.54 -0.54 19.75
N ARG A 41 -38.40 -1.55 19.92
CA ARG A 41 -38.93 -1.94 21.25
C ARG A 41 -37.85 -2.60 22.11
N PHE A 42 -37.06 -3.50 21.53
CA PHE A 42 -35.95 -4.19 22.19
C PHE A 42 -34.81 -3.24 22.56
N GLU A 43 -34.43 -2.33 21.66
CA GLU A 43 -33.45 -1.27 21.91
C GLU A 43 -33.86 -0.41 23.11
N LYS A 44 -35.15 -0.03 23.18
CA LYS A 44 -35.69 0.75 24.31
C LYS A 44 -35.61 0.00 25.64
N THR A 45 -35.98 -1.29 25.68
CA THR A 45 -35.90 -2.08 26.92
C THR A 45 -34.46 -2.24 27.42
N MET A 46 -33.51 -2.51 26.52
CA MET A 46 -32.07 -2.60 26.86
C MET A 46 -31.51 -1.27 27.38
N LEU A 47 -31.96 -0.13 26.81
CA LEU A 47 -31.60 1.20 27.28
C LEU A 47 -32.14 1.49 28.70
N ASP A 48 -33.38 1.09 28.99
CA ASP A 48 -33.99 1.32 30.29
C ASP A 48 -33.41 0.40 31.38
N GLU A 49 -32.98 -0.83 31.04
CA GLU A 49 -32.18 -1.70 31.93
C GLU A 49 -30.78 -1.12 32.22
N LYS A 50 -30.05 -0.65 31.20
CA LYS A 50 -28.76 0.06 31.38
C LYS A 50 -28.90 1.32 32.25
N LYS A 51 -30.06 1.98 32.27
CA LYS A 51 -30.33 3.12 33.18
C LYS A 51 -30.58 2.67 34.62
N ARG A 52 -31.37 1.62 34.84
CA ARG A 52 -31.66 1.08 36.19
C ARG A 52 -30.39 0.63 36.90
N THR A 53 -29.57 -0.18 36.25
CA THR A 53 -28.29 -0.66 36.81
C THR A 53 -27.31 0.48 37.14
N ARG A 54 -27.31 1.56 36.37
CA ARG A 54 -26.56 2.80 36.70
C ARG A 54 -27.12 3.50 37.94
N GLN A 55 -28.45 3.62 38.06
CA GLN A 55 -29.11 4.22 39.23
C GLN A 55 -28.87 3.40 40.51
N GLU A 56 -28.97 2.07 40.44
CA GLU A 56 -28.66 1.15 41.54
C GLU A 56 -27.20 1.28 41.99
N ARG A 57 -26.24 1.31 41.05
CA ARG A 57 -24.82 1.54 41.37
C ARG A 57 -24.59 2.91 42.02
N GLN A 58 -25.27 3.95 41.55
CA GLN A 58 -25.15 5.30 42.12
C GLN A 58 -25.78 5.41 43.51
N ALA A 59 -26.89 4.71 43.76
CA ALA A 59 -27.49 4.61 45.09
C ALA A 59 -26.57 3.85 46.06
N LYS A 60 -25.98 2.73 45.62
CA LYS A 60 -25.01 1.97 46.43
C LYS A 60 -23.80 2.83 46.82
N LEU A 61 -23.16 3.50 45.86
CA LEU A 61 -22.04 4.41 46.14
C LEU A 61 -22.42 5.56 47.09
N LYS A 62 -23.65 6.08 47.03
CA LYS A 62 -24.13 7.07 48.02
C LYS A 62 -24.23 6.48 49.42
N ASN A 63 -24.76 5.27 49.57
CA ASN A 63 -24.86 4.59 50.86
C ASN A 63 -23.47 4.24 51.41
N ASP A 64 -22.57 3.71 50.57
CA ASP A 64 -21.19 3.37 50.94
C ASP A 64 -20.43 4.64 51.41
N ASN A 65 -20.61 5.77 50.71
CA ASN A 65 -20.03 7.07 51.11
C ASN A 65 -20.65 7.65 52.39
N GLN A 66 -21.96 7.46 52.61
CA GLN A 66 -22.61 7.85 53.86
C GLN A 66 -22.09 7.03 55.04
N GLN A 67 -21.92 5.71 54.87
CA GLN A 67 -21.30 4.84 55.87
C GLN A 67 -19.85 5.24 56.15
N LEU A 68 -19.06 5.57 55.12
CA LEU A 68 -17.70 6.09 55.27
C LEU A 68 -17.63 7.39 56.07
N LEU A 69 -18.54 8.34 55.80
CA LEU A 69 -18.65 9.57 56.59
C LEU A 69 -19.07 9.28 58.04
N GLN A 70 -19.98 8.33 58.26
CA GLN A 70 -20.44 7.93 59.58
C GLN A 70 -19.33 7.23 60.39
N ASP A 71 -18.57 6.33 59.77
CA ASP A 71 -17.36 5.69 60.33
C ASP A 71 -16.28 6.73 60.71
N LEU A 72 -16.15 7.82 59.94
CA LEU A 72 -15.23 8.93 60.23
C LEU A 72 -15.72 9.81 61.39
N TYR A 73 -17.02 10.11 61.47
CA TYR A 73 -17.62 10.83 62.60
C TYR A 73 -17.57 10.02 63.91
N ASP A 74 -17.66 8.69 63.83
CA ASP A 74 -17.53 7.76 64.96
C ASP A 74 -16.11 7.66 65.53
N GLY A 75 -15.11 8.34 64.94
CA GLY A 75 -13.74 8.43 65.47
C GLY A 75 -12.95 7.10 65.48
N LYS A 76 -13.41 6.08 64.76
CA LYS A 76 -12.75 4.77 64.67
C LYS A 76 -11.52 4.84 63.76
N THR A 77 -10.39 5.24 64.32
CA THR A 77 -9.08 5.17 63.66
C THR A 77 -8.70 3.72 63.35
N LYS A 78 -9.03 3.25 62.13
CA LYS A 78 -8.51 1.99 61.60
C LYS A 78 -6.98 2.13 61.52
N GLU A 79 -6.24 1.35 62.30
CA GLU A 79 -4.76 1.35 62.42
C GLU A 79 -3.98 1.02 61.13
N ASN A 80 -4.63 1.04 59.95
CA ASN A 80 -4.18 0.38 58.74
C ASN A 80 -4.31 1.20 57.45
N VAL A 81 -4.37 2.53 57.54
CA VAL A 81 -4.15 3.43 56.39
C VAL A 81 -2.66 3.72 56.20
N GLN A 82 -1.84 2.66 56.12
CA GLN A 82 -0.47 2.79 55.62
C GLN A 82 -0.54 3.16 54.13
N SER A 83 0.03 4.30 53.77
CA SER A 83 0.18 4.69 52.35
C SER A 83 1.13 3.74 51.62
N ILE A 84 0.98 3.59 50.30
CA ILE A 84 1.90 2.77 49.47
C ILE A 84 3.35 3.18 49.69
N ARG A 85 3.60 4.49 49.84
CA ARG A 85 4.93 5.04 50.14
C ARG A 85 5.48 4.48 51.46
N GLU A 86 4.66 4.40 52.50
CA GLU A 86 5.08 3.88 53.80
C GLU A 86 5.30 2.37 53.78
N ALA A 87 4.43 1.62 53.10
CA ALA A 87 4.63 0.20 52.86
C ALA A 87 5.94 -0.05 52.08
N ALA A 88 6.22 0.78 51.06
CA ALA A 88 7.44 0.72 50.26
C ALA A 88 8.70 1.13 51.05
N MET A 89 8.64 2.12 51.93
CA MET A 89 9.77 2.48 52.81
C MET A 89 10.04 1.40 53.87
N ARG A 90 9.00 0.82 54.46
CA ARG A 90 9.09 -0.17 55.56
C ARG A 90 9.46 -1.58 55.09
N GLY A 91 9.34 -1.88 53.79
CA GLY A 91 9.66 -3.21 53.24
C GLY A 91 8.48 -4.17 53.16
N ASN A 92 7.23 -3.69 53.25
CA ASN A 92 6.03 -4.51 53.31
C ASN A 92 5.52 -4.92 51.91
N LEU A 93 6.18 -5.87 51.25
CA LEU A 93 5.86 -6.34 49.89
C LEU A 93 4.38 -6.70 49.72
N ASP A 94 3.85 -7.62 50.54
CA ASP A 94 2.43 -8.02 50.56
C ASP A 94 1.44 -6.85 50.59
N ARG A 95 1.81 -5.76 51.27
CA ARG A 95 0.95 -4.59 51.43
C ARG A 95 1.01 -3.72 50.18
N VAL A 96 2.19 -3.59 49.56
CA VAL A 96 2.38 -2.91 48.27
C VAL A 96 1.60 -3.64 47.17
N GLU A 97 1.78 -4.97 47.03
CA GLU A 97 1.04 -5.77 46.05
C GLU A 97 -0.48 -5.62 46.20
N LYS A 98 -1.02 -5.80 47.43
CA LYS A 98 -2.46 -5.61 47.70
C LYS A 98 -2.94 -4.19 47.40
N LEU A 99 -2.12 -3.16 47.59
CA LEU A 99 -2.48 -1.77 47.27
C LEU A 99 -2.44 -1.52 45.75
N LEU A 100 -1.51 -2.13 45.01
CA LEU A 100 -1.48 -2.10 43.54
C LEU A 100 -2.68 -2.83 42.94
N ASP A 101 -3.04 -4.02 43.46
CA ASP A 101 -4.22 -4.79 43.06
C ASP A 101 -5.54 -4.04 43.31
N MET A 102 -5.59 -3.20 44.35
CA MET A 102 -6.72 -2.30 44.62
C MET A 102 -6.78 -1.08 43.69
N GLY A 103 -5.87 -0.95 42.72
CA GLY A 103 -5.93 0.05 41.65
C GLY A 103 -5.40 1.43 42.03
N PHE A 104 -4.56 1.53 43.07
CA PHE A 104 -3.87 2.77 43.42
C PHE A 104 -2.77 3.10 42.38
N SER A 105 -2.47 4.38 42.19
CA SER A 105 -1.42 4.82 41.26
C SER A 105 -0.03 4.39 41.71
N VAL A 106 0.74 3.78 40.80
CA VAL A 106 2.14 3.35 41.03
C VAL A 106 3.05 4.56 41.27
N ASP A 107 2.81 5.64 40.51
CA ASP A 107 3.54 6.91 40.59
C ASP A 107 2.81 7.91 41.51
N SER A 108 2.26 7.44 42.64
CA SER A 108 1.57 8.32 43.60
C SER A 108 2.55 9.30 44.26
N GLU A 109 2.68 10.51 43.73
CA GLU A 109 3.34 11.62 44.41
C GLU A 109 2.60 11.97 45.72
N SER A 110 3.33 12.39 46.76
CA SER A 110 2.71 12.88 47.98
C SER A 110 2.12 14.28 47.75
N VAL A 111 0.81 14.35 47.54
CA VAL A 111 0.06 15.61 47.65
C VAL A 111 -0.58 15.64 49.03
N CYS A 112 -0.05 16.51 49.89
CA CYS A 112 -0.47 16.75 51.27
C CYS A 112 -0.21 15.60 52.27
N ASP A 113 0.82 15.79 53.09
CA ASP A 113 0.71 15.58 54.54
C ASP A 113 1.47 16.74 55.21
N LEU A 114 0.80 17.49 56.08
CA LEU A 114 1.46 18.47 56.94
C LEU A 114 1.92 17.76 58.22
N ASP A 115 3.19 17.36 58.25
CA ASP A 115 3.87 17.08 59.53
C ASP A 115 3.94 18.39 60.33
N VAL A 116 3.03 18.53 61.30
CA VAL A 116 2.79 19.76 62.09
C VAL A 116 4.05 20.26 62.83
N GLU A 117 5.03 19.38 63.05
CA GLU A 117 6.27 19.70 63.75
C GLU A 117 7.45 20.10 62.84
N THR A 118 7.41 19.86 61.52
CA THR A 118 8.55 20.18 60.61
C THR A 118 8.20 20.76 59.23
N GLY A 119 6.92 20.80 58.83
CA GLY A 119 6.45 21.68 57.74
C GLY A 119 7.08 21.45 56.36
N ARG A 120 7.39 20.19 55.96
CA ARG A 120 8.01 19.88 54.67
C ARG A 120 7.36 18.70 53.94
N ALA A 121 6.48 18.99 52.97
CA ALA A 121 6.01 18.00 52.01
C ALA A 121 7.19 17.34 51.25
N MET A 122 7.32 16.02 51.30
CA MET A 122 8.41 15.25 50.67
C MET A 122 7.88 14.55 49.42
N GLY A 123 7.83 15.27 48.29
CA GLY A 123 7.31 14.79 46.99
C GLY A 123 8.09 13.61 46.43
N LEU A 124 7.78 12.43 46.98
CA LEU A 124 8.60 11.23 46.93
C LEU A 124 7.72 10.04 46.55
N THR A 125 7.95 9.51 45.34
CA THR A 125 7.18 8.39 44.79
C THR A 125 7.46 7.08 45.53
N PRO A 126 6.58 6.06 45.43
CA PRO A 126 6.83 4.72 45.97
C PRO A 126 8.16 4.11 45.50
N LEU A 127 8.56 4.38 44.25
CA LEU A 127 9.83 3.91 43.70
C LEU A 127 11.02 4.60 44.37
N LEU A 128 10.98 5.92 44.56
CA LEU A 128 12.00 6.66 45.31
C LEU A 128 12.12 6.15 46.76
N ALA A 129 10.99 5.89 47.43
CA ALA A 129 10.96 5.27 48.76
C ALA A 129 11.65 3.90 48.82
N ALA A 130 11.31 3.01 47.89
CA ALA A 130 11.90 1.67 47.82
C ALA A 130 13.42 1.72 47.50
N CYS A 131 13.85 2.63 46.62
CA CYS A 131 15.25 2.84 46.28
C CYS A 131 16.07 3.45 47.43
N GLN A 132 15.50 4.43 48.15
CA GLN A 132 16.12 5.05 49.33
C GLN A 132 16.35 4.03 50.46
N SER A 133 15.38 3.13 50.68
CA SER A 133 15.48 2.05 51.68
C SER A 133 16.26 0.82 51.18
N GLY A 134 16.42 0.64 49.86
CA GLY A 134 17.18 -0.46 49.26
C GLY A 134 16.40 -1.77 49.05
N HIS A 135 15.06 -1.73 49.06
CA HIS A 135 14.19 -2.91 49.01
C HIS A 135 14.03 -3.44 47.57
N LEU A 136 14.98 -4.25 47.11
CA LEU A 136 15.06 -4.78 45.74
C LEU A 136 13.76 -5.41 45.22
N GLU A 137 13.06 -6.18 46.06
CA GLU A 137 11.84 -6.90 45.66
C GLU A 137 10.67 -5.94 45.42
N ILE A 138 10.56 -4.90 46.24
CA ILE A 138 9.57 -3.82 46.05
C ILE A 138 9.93 -2.98 44.82
N VAL A 139 11.22 -2.68 44.59
CA VAL A 139 11.68 -2.01 43.36
C VAL A 139 11.27 -2.83 42.12
N ARG A 140 11.50 -4.15 42.12
CA ARG A 140 11.06 -5.04 41.03
C ARG A 140 9.54 -5.06 40.86
N CYS A 141 8.79 -5.15 41.95
CA CYS A 141 7.32 -5.11 41.95
C CYS A 141 6.81 -3.81 41.30
N LEU A 142 7.24 -2.65 41.80
CA LEU A 142 6.85 -1.33 41.30
C LEU A 142 7.24 -1.14 39.82
N LEU A 143 8.47 -1.48 39.43
CA LEU A 143 8.92 -1.43 38.03
C LEU A 143 8.12 -2.38 37.12
N SER A 144 7.76 -3.57 37.60
CA SER A 144 6.91 -4.51 36.85
C SER A 144 5.47 -4.04 36.70
N SER A 145 4.95 -3.27 37.66
CA SER A 145 3.64 -2.61 37.59
C SER A 145 3.64 -1.32 36.74
N GLY A 146 4.79 -0.92 36.18
CA GLY A 146 4.91 0.20 35.24
C GLY A 146 5.30 1.55 35.86
N ALA A 147 5.93 1.56 37.04
CA ALA A 147 6.45 2.78 37.67
C ALA A 147 7.41 3.55 36.74
N ASN A 148 7.32 4.89 36.75
CA ASN A 148 8.24 5.73 35.98
C ASN A 148 9.65 5.76 36.62
N VAL A 149 10.58 5.04 36.00
CA VAL A 149 11.99 4.91 36.43
C VAL A 149 12.70 6.26 36.58
N ASN A 150 12.35 7.21 35.71
CA ASN A 150 13.02 8.51 35.59
C ASN A 150 12.21 9.63 36.29
N HIS A 151 11.31 9.28 37.21
CA HIS A 151 10.58 10.27 37.99
C HIS A 151 11.55 11.05 38.90
N PRO A 152 11.68 12.38 38.75
CA PRO A 152 12.51 13.18 39.64
C PRO A 152 11.81 13.36 41.00
N HIS A 153 12.60 13.48 42.06
CA HIS A 153 12.10 13.89 43.37
C HIS A 153 11.78 15.39 43.37
N VAL A 154 10.54 15.77 43.74
CA VAL A 154 9.97 17.12 43.51
C VAL A 154 10.82 18.26 44.10
N LYS A 155 11.54 18.01 45.20
CA LYS A 155 12.36 19.03 45.89
C LYS A 155 13.84 19.07 45.53
N THR A 156 14.39 17.99 44.99
CA THR A 156 15.84 17.85 44.78
C THR A 156 16.20 17.57 43.32
N GLY A 157 15.24 17.23 42.47
CA GLY A 157 15.47 16.76 41.10
C GLY A 157 15.99 15.32 41.02
N ARG A 158 16.42 14.74 42.14
CA ARG A 158 17.11 13.44 42.15
C ARG A 158 16.22 12.32 41.65
N THR A 159 16.75 11.53 40.72
CA THR A 159 16.08 10.34 40.18
C THR A 159 16.29 9.14 41.09
N ALA A 160 15.49 8.09 40.89
CA ALA A 160 15.65 6.81 41.60
C ALA A 160 17.07 6.22 41.46
N LEU A 161 17.76 6.52 40.35
CA LEU A 161 19.13 6.10 40.08
C LEU A 161 20.14 6.81 41.01
N MET A 162 20.03 8.13 41.16
CA MET A 162 20.90 8.93 42.03
C MET A 162 20.77 8.50 43.49
N GLU A 163 19.55 8.27 43.98
CA GLU A 163 19.33 7.77 45.34
C GLU A 163 19.95 6.38 45.54
N ALA A 164 19.74 5.43 44.62
CA ALA A 164 20.34 4.09 44.70
C ALA A 164 21.88 4.09 44.65
N VAL A 165 22.47 5.02 43.87
CA VAL A 165 23.93 5.24 43.80
C VAL A 165 24.47 5.80 45.12
N SER A 166 23.84 6.85 45.67
CA SER A 166 24.27 7.50 46.92
C SER A 166 24.20 6.57 48.14
N ARG A 167 23.34 5.54 48.09
CA ARG A 167 23.07 4.56 49.15
C ARG A 167 23.83 3.23 49.01
N ALA A 168 24.80 3.14 48.10
CA ALA A 168 25.66 1.97 47.94
C ALA A 168 24.89 0.65 47.62
N LYS A 169 23.86 0.69 46.74
CA LYS A 169 23.00 -0.47 46.44
C LYS A 169 23.20 -1.04 45.02
N PRO A 170 24.27 -1.81 44.74
CA PRO A 170 24.53 -2.37 43.42
C PRO A 170 23.45 -3.30 42.81
N PRO A 171 22.64 -4.09 43.55
CA PRO A 171 21.58 -4.88 42.92
C PRO A 171 20.38 -4.02 42.48
N VAL A 172 20.01 -3.00 43.27
CA VAL A 172 18.95 -2.04 42.92
C VAL A 172 19.38 -1.22 41.70
N LEU A 173 20.64 -0.77 41.69
CA LEU A 173 21.26 -0.06 40.57
C LEU A 173 21.15 -0.84 39.24
N LYS A 174 21.43 -2.16 39.26
CA LYS A 174 21.32 -3.02 38.07
C LYS A 174 19.89 -3.15 37.56
N GLU A 175 18.90 -3.26 38.42
CA GLU A 175 17.49 -3.32 38.00
C GLU A 175 17.01 -1.95 37.45
N LEU A 176 17.40 -0.83 38.06
CA LEU A 176 17.05 0.51 37.53
C LEU A 176 17.64 0.74 36.14
N LEU A 177 18.93 0.42 35.94
CA LEU A 177 19.58 0.49 34.62
C LEU A 177 18.94 -0.46 33.60
N ARG A 178 18.46 -1.63 34.03
CA ARG A 178 17.74 -2.59 33.18
C ARG A 178 16.40 -2.07 32.67
N TYR A 179 15.69 -1.25 33.46
CA TYR A 179 14.43 -0.62 33.07
C TYR A 179 14.61 0.74 32.37
N GLY A 180 15.85 1.17 32.08
CA GLY A 180 16.12 2.37 31.29
C GLY A 180 16.24 3.67 32.09
N ALA A 181 16.79 3.58 33.32
CA ALA A 181 17.19 4.75 34.07
C ALA A 181 18.23 5.60 33.32
N ARG A 182 18.02 6.92 33.27
CA ARG A 182 18.91 7.88 32.62
C ARG A 182 20.12 8.19 33.50
N ILE A 183 21.31 8.08 32.91
CA ILE A 183 22.60 8.30 33.60
C ILE A 183 23.02 9.79 33.54
N HIS A 184 22.54 10.53 32.54
CA HIS A 184 22.92 11.91 32.25
C HIS A 184 21.88 12.95 32.68
N ASP A 185 20.86 12.55 33.46
CA ASP A 185 19.97 13.53 34.08
C ASP A 185 20.74 14.24 35.21
N GLU A 186 20.48 15.55 35.38
CA GLU A 186 21.07 16.43 36.40
C GLU A 186 20.03 16.71 37.49
N ASP A 187 20.48 16.81 38.75
CA ASP A 187 19.60 17.21 39.86
C ASP A 187 19.48 18.75 39.97
N VAL A 188 18.69 19.26 40.94
CA VAL A 188 18.47 20.72 41.10
C VAL A 188 19.77 21.48 41.49
N GLN A 189 20.81 20.78 41.93
CA GLN A 189 22.13 21.34 42.23
C GLN A 189 23.10 21.23 41.05
N GLY A 190 22.68 20.61 39.95
CA GLY A 190 23.54 20.29 38.80
C GLY A 190 24.45 19.07 39.05
N GLU A 191 24.20 18.29 40.12
CA GLU A 191 24.95 17.06 40.36
C GLU A 191 24.46 15.97 39.39
N THR A 192 25.39 15.33 38.69
CA THR A 192 25.10 14.16 37.86
C THR A 192 25.14 12.88 38.70
N VAL A 193 24.73 11.77 38.10
CA VAL A 193 24.84 10.43 38.72
C VAL A 193 26.29 10.09 39.10
N PHE A 194 27.30 10.66 38.42
CA PHE A 194 28.73 10.48 38.73
C PHE A 194 29.18 11.22 39.98
N ASP A 195 28.68 12.43 40.22
CA ASP A 195 29.04 13.24 41.38
C ASP A 195 28.46 12.65 42.68
N CYS A 196 27.32 11.96 42.57
CA CYS A 196 26.70 11.20 43.66
C CYS A 196 27.44 9.89 44.03
N MET A 197 28.48 9.46 43.29
CA MET A 197 29.15 8.17 43.51
C MET A 197 30.19 8.22 44.63
N LYS A 198 29.92 7.52 45.74
CA LYS A 198 30.93 7.30 46.80
C LYS A 198 31.69 5.98 46.66
N ASP A 199 31.10 5.00 45.96
CA ASP A 199 31.60 3.63 45.92
C ASP A 199 32.18 3.24 44.55
N ALA A 200 33.39 2.66 44.55
CA ALA A 200 34.04 2.14 43.36
C ALA A 200 33.19 1.07 42.62
N SER A 201 32.44 0.23 43.35
CA SER A 201 31.60 -0.82 42.75
C SER A 201 30.42 -0.26 41.94
N ASN A 202 29.80 0.83 42.41
CA ASN A 202 28.73 1.51 41.65
C ASN A 202 29.30 2.23 40.44
N ARG A 203 30.48 2.86 40.59
CA ARG A 203 31.22 3.50 39.50
C ARG A 203 31.57 2.52 38.40
N GLU A 204 32.12 1.34 38.73
CA GLU A 204 32.39 0.29 37.73
C GLU A 204 31.14 -0.17 36.96
N ILE A 205 29.98 -0.28 37.62
CA ILE A 205 28.74 -0.69 36.95
C ILE A 205 28.28 0.35 35.93
N ILE A 206 28.43 1.64 36.25
CA ILE A 206 27.98 2.75 35.40
C ILE A 206 29.02 3.09 34.33
N ASP A 207 30.32 3.01 34.63
CA ASP A 207 31.38 3.10 33.63
C ASP A 207 31.23 1.98 32.57
N ARG A 208 30.93 0.74 32.98
CA ARG A 208 30.57 -0.36 32.06
C ARG A 208 29.26 -0.14 31.30
N ALA A 209 28.33 0.66 31.84
CA ALA A 209 27.11 1.07 31.14
C ALA A 209 27.37 2.16 30.08
N CYS A 210 28.39 3.01 30.29
CA CYS A 210 28.77 4.08 29.38
C CYS A 210 29.82 3.68 28.32
N GLN A 211 30.55 2.57 28.51
CA GLN A 211 31.53 2.07 27.55
C GLN A 211 30.91 1.53 26.24
N VAL A 212 31.70 1.59 25.16
CA VAL A 212 31.35 0.96 23.87
C VAL A 212 31.16 -0.55 24.06
N TRP A 213 30.12 -1.09 23.40
CA TRP A 213 29.63 -2.45 23.63
C TRP A 213 30.72 -3.53 23.46
N SER A 214 30.87 -4.36 24.50
CA SER A 214 31.65 -5.59 24.51
C SER A 214 30.76 -6.80 24.85
N THR A 215 31.24 -8.00 24.56
CA THR A 215 30.59 -9.27 24.93
C THR A 215 30.48 -9.45 26.45
N GLU A 216 31.41 -8.87 27.21
CA GLU A 216 31.44 -8.92 28.68
C GLU A 216 30.38 -7.99 29.30
N ASN A 217 30.20 -6.79 28.74
CA ASN A 217 29.14 -5.86 29.15
C ASN A 217 27.74 -6.37 28.74
N ALA A 218 27.65 -7.45 27.94
CA ALA A 218 26.37 -7.97 27.47
C ALA A 218 25.57 -8.74 28.53
N ALA A 219 26.16 -9.17 29.64
CA ALA A 219 25.46 -9.86 30.72
C ALA A 219 24.61 -8.93 31.62
N ILE A 220 24.81 -7.61 31.55
CA ILE A 220 24.22 -6.64 32.48
C ILE A 220 22.82 -6.16 32.03
N PHE A 221 22.53 -6.22 30.72
CA PHE A 221 21.31 -5.64 30.12
C PHE A 221 20.48 -6.69 29.36
N PRO A 222 19.14 -6.61 29.32
CA PRO A 222 18.34 -7.48 28.46
C PRO A 222 18.67 -7.29 26.96
N PRO A 223 18.49 -8.33 26.12
CA PRO A 223 18.69 -8.21 24.68
C PRO A 223 17.57 -7.41 23.99
N GLU A 224 16.35 -7.42 24.54
CA GLU A 224 15.17 -6.80 23.92
C GLU A 224 15.18 -5.27 24.02
N PHE A 225 15.40 -4.74 25.24
CA PHE A 225 15.56 -3.30 25.49
C PHE A 225 16.62 -2.67 24.57
N ARG A 226 17.77 -3.33 24.44
CA ARG A 226 18.88 -2.87 23.59
C ARG A 226 18.56 -2.85 22.09
N ARG A 227 17.72 -3.78 21.60
CA ARG A 227 17.25 -3.75 20.21
C ARG A 227 16.31 -2.57 19.96
N VAL A 228 15.47 -2.20 20.92
CA VAL A 228 14.59 -1.03 20.83
C VAL A 228 15.40 0.28 20.84
N SER A 229 16.35 0.45 21.77
CA SER A 229 17.21 1.65 21.82
C SER A 229 18.08 1.81 20.57
N LEU A 230 18.64 0.71 20.04
CA LEU A 230 19.45 0.72 18.82
C LEU A 230 18.58 1.02 17.59
N ALA A 231 17.37 0.44 17.49
CA ALA A 231 16.42 0.75 16.44
C ALA A 231 15.98 2.22 16.50
N TYR A 232 15.70 2.76 17.69
CA TYR A 232 15.40 4.19 17.86
C TYR A 232 16.54 5.05 17.33
N ALA A 233 17.78 4.85 17.81
CA ALA A 233 18.95 5.59 17.34
C ALA A 233 19.19 5.48 15.82
N LEU A 234 18.99 4.29 15.23
CA LEU A 234 19.05 4.11 13.78
C LEU A 234 17.93 4.85 13.04
N THR A 235 16.69 4.83 13.53
CA THR A 235 15.59 5.58 12.90
C THR A 235 15.81 7.09 12.97
N SER A 236 16.23 7.63 14.12
CA SER A 236 16.56 9.05 14.26
C SER A 236 17.75 9.46 13.38
N LYS A 237 18.77 8.59 13.22
CA LYS A 237 19.87 8.84 12.29
C LYS A 237 19.39 8.83 10.84
N ARG A 238 18.64 7.80 10.42
CA ARG A 238 18.11 7.70 9.05
C ARG A 238 17.15 8.84 8.68
N GLN A 239 16.37 9.34 9.64
CA GLN A 239 15.54 10.53 9.44
C GLN A 239 16.39 11.79 9.19
N ARG A 240 17.50 11.98 9.91
CA ARG A 240 18.47 13.06 9.66
C ARG A 240 19.17 12.90 8.31
N ASP A 241 19.73 11.72 8.02
CA ASP A 241 20.41 11.42 6.75
C ASP A 241 19.46 11.67 5.55
N ALA A 242 18.20 11.25 5.64
CA ALA A 242 17.20 11.47 4.59
C ALA A 242 16.76 12.94 4.45
N PHE A 243 16.67 13.68 5.57
CA PHE A 243 16.38 15.11 5.55
C PHE A 243 17.51 15.91 4.91
N GLU A 244 18.78 15.64 5.26
CA GLU A 244 19.94 16.29 4.65
C GLU A 244 20.05 15.96 3.17
N ALA A 245 19.87 14.69 2.78
CA ALA A 245 19.83 14.29 1.37
C ALA A 245 18.73 15.07 0.59
N ARG A 246 17.52 15.14 1.13
CA ARG A 246 16.40 15.87 0.51
C ARG A 246 16.66 17.37 0.40
N LYS A 247 17.29 17.98 1.42
CA LYS A 247 17.70 19.39 1.42
C LYS A 247 18.78 19.69 0.38
N VAL A 248 19.69 18.74 0.12
CA VAL A 248 20.70 18.85 -0.94
C VAL A 248 20.07 18.70 -2.33
N THR A 249 19.12 17.76 -2.52
CA THR A 249 18.44 17.61 -3.82
C THR A 249 17.56 18.82 -4.12
N THR A 250 16.71 19.29 -3.20
CA THR A 250 15.85 20.46 -3.46
C THR A 250 16.68 21.71 -3.80
N ARG A 251 17.82 21.94 -3.13
CA ARG A 251 18.73 23.03 -3.48
C ARG A 251 19.29 22.90 -4.90
N ARG A 252 19.66 21.70 -5.35
CA ARG A 252 20.11 21.46 -6.74
C ARG A 252 18.98 21.70 -7.74
N ASP A 253 17.81 21.12 -7.51
CA ASP A 253 16.64 21.24 -8.39
C ASP A 253 16.21 22.71 -8.53
N LEU A 254 16.28 23.50 -7.46
CA LEU A 254 16.00 24.93 -7.47
C LEU A 254 17.05 25.75 -8.22
N THR A 255 18.33 25.36 -8.21
CA THR A 255 19.33 26.03 -9.06
C THR A 255 19.08 25.77 -10.55
N LEU A 256 18.66 24.55 -10.92
CA LEU A 256 18.28 24.21 -12.30
C LEU A 256 16.99 24.92 -12.72
N LEU A 257 15.97 24.92 -11.86
CA LEU A 257 14.70 25.61 -12.11
C LEU A 257 14.90 27.12 -12.23
N LYS A 258 15.75 27.74 -11.41
CA LYS A 258 16.14 29.16 -11.54
C LYS A 258 16.75 29.45 -12.92
N GLN A 259 17.67 28.62 -13.41
CA GLN A 259 18.25 28.77 -14.74
C GLN A 259 17.20 28.59 -15.86
N SER A 260 16.29 27.63 -15.71
CA SER A 260 15.18 27.41 -16.66
C SER A 260 14.23 28.61 -16.71
N LEU A 261 13.82 29.12 -15.54
CA LEU A 261 12.94 30.29 -15.41
C LEU A 261 13.60 31.55 -15.98
N GLN A 262 14.90 31.77 -15.74
CA GLN A 262 15.64 32.87 -16.35
C GLN A 262 15.61 32.81 -17.88
N ARG A 263 15.76 31.62 -18.47
CA ARG A 263 15.61 31.43 -19.93
C ARG A 263 14.18 31.72 -20.39
N LYS A 264 13.17 31.10 -19.76
CA LYS A 264 11.74 31.34 -20.09
C LYS A 264 11.37 32.82 -20.02
N CYS A 265 11.84 33.57 -19.02
CA CYS A 265 11.61 35.02 -18.91
C CYS A 265 12.23 35.81 -20.06
N VAL A 266 13.44 35.46 -20.50
CA VAL A 266 14.10 36.07 -21.66
C VAL A 266 13.34 35.73 -22.95
N ASP A 267 12.97 34.47 -23.14
CA ASP A 267 12.22 34.01 -24.32
C ASP A 267 10.85 34.70 -24.43
N ALA A 268 10.09 34.78 -23.33
CA ALA A 268 8.80 35.46 -23.26
C ALA A 268 8.93 36.95 -23.61
N LYS A 269 9.99 37.63 -23.10
CA LYS A 269 10.27 39.01 -23.46
C LYS A 269 10.67 39.16 -24.93
N VAL A 270 11.48 38.27 -25.49
CA VAL A 270 11.88 38.31 -26.90
C VAL A 270 10.68 38.10 -27.82
N ARG A 271 9.76 37.20 -27.49
CA ARG A 271 8.48 37.02 -28.21
C ARG A 271 7.62 38.27 -28.16
N TYR A 272 7.43 38.85 -26.97
CA TYR A 272 6.68 40.10 -26.83
C TYR A 272 7.32 41.23 -27.66
N ASP A 273 8.65 41.40 -27.59
CA ASP A 273 9.38 42.39 -28.39
C ASP A 273 9.34 42.08 -29.90
N GLN A 274 9.00 40.84 -30.33
CA GLN A 274 8.76 40.47 -31.74
C GLN A 274 7.30 40.74 -32.14
N ASP A 275 6.33 40.33 -31.34
CA ASP A 275 4.89 40.56 -31.56
C ASP A 275 4.60 42.06 -31.65
N MET A 276 5.17 42.88 -30.75
CA MET A 276 5.03 44.34 -30.78
C MET A 276 5.65 44.99 -32.03
N ARG A 277 6.71 44.41 -32.59
CA ARG A 277 7.23 44.82 -33.92
C ARG A 277 6.29 44.38 -35.03
N GLY A 278 5.73 43.17 -34.95
CA GLY A 278 4.68 42.67 -35.85
C GLY A 278 3.46 43.58 -35.93
N CYS A 279 2.99 44.08 -34.79
CA CYS A 279 1.86 45.01 -34.70
C CYS A 279 2.03 46.28 -35.53
N SER A 280 3.26 46.74 -35.80
CA SER A 280 3.50 47.92 -36.62
C SER A 280 3.13 47.75 -38.11
N PHE A 281 3.09 46.51 -38.60
CA PHE A 281 2.81 46.17 -40.00
C PHE A 281 1.31 46.00 -40.33
N GLU A 282 0.42 45.98 -39.33
CA GLU A 282 -1.02 45.88 -39.58
C GLU A 282 -1.55 47.14 -40.33
N PRO A 283 -2.49 47.00 -41.28
CA PRO A 283 -2.85 48.07 -42.21
C PRO A 283 -3.82 49.11 -41.63
N THR A 284 -4.52 48.81 -40.53
CA THR A 284 -5.49 49.74 -39.93
C THR A 284 -5.24 49.95 -38.43
N LEU A 285 -5.50 51.15 -37.94
CA LEU A 285 -5.29 51.54 -36.52
C LEU A 285 -6.00 50.58 -35.55
N ILE A 286 -7.25 50.21 -35.85
CA ILE A 286 -8.06 49.30 -35.04
C ILE A 286 -7.39 47.92 -34.94
N ARG A 287 -6.84 47.39 -36.05
CA ARG A 287 -6.12 46.11 -36.02
C ARG A 287 -4.82 46.22 -35.23
N ARG A 288 -4.05 47.30 -35.37
CA ARG A 288 -2.83 47.55 -34.56
C ARG A 288 -3.12 47.52 -33.07
N LEU A 289 -4.14 48.25 -32.62
CA LEU A 289 -4.55 48.27 -31.21
C LEU A 289 -4.97 46.88 -30.73
N SER A 290 -5.83 46.18 -31.48
CA SER A 290 -6.25 44.82 -31.11
C SER A 290 -5.09 43.79 -31.08
N ALA A 291 -4.08 43.98 -31.93
CA ALA A 291 -2.89 43.13 -31.96
C ALA A 291 -1.94 43.42 -30.78
N MET A 292 -1.79 44.71 -30.41
CA MET A 292 -1.05 45.11 -29.20
C MET A 292 -1.71 44.58 -27.93
N GLU A 293 -3.03 44.78 -27.77
CA GLU A 293 -3.80 44.24 -26.64
C GLU A 293 -3.69 42.71 -26.53
N ALA A 294 -3.65 42.01 -27.67
CA ALA A 294 -3.44 40.57 -27.72
C ALA A 294 -2.00 40.16 -27.34
N ALA A 295 -0.98 40.95 -27.72
CA ALA A 295 0.42 40.72 -27.36
C ALA A 295 0.66 40.97 -25.85
N ASP A 296 0.14 42.09 -25.33
CA ASP A 296 0.13 42.41 -23.91
C ASP A 296 -0.52 41.27 -23.11
N SER A 297 -1.73 40.86 -23.48
CA SER A 297 -2.47 39.79 -22.80
C SER A 297 -1.72 38.46 -22.77
N ARG A 298 -0.99 38.10 -23.85
CA ARG A 298 -0.15 36.89 -23.91
C ARG A 298 1.05 36.99 -22.99
N TYR A 299 1.80 38.08 -23.06
CA TYR A 299 2.98 38.30 -22.22
C TYR A 299 2.59 38.31 -20.73
N ASP A 300 1.48 38.94 -20.39
CA ASP A 300 0.95 38.97 -19.03
C ASP A 300 0.49 37.58 -18.55
N ALA A 301 -0.06 36.74 -19.44
CA ALA A 301 -0.40 35.35 -19.13
C ALA A 301 0.85 34.48 -18.91
N GLU A 302 1.84 34.54 -19.81
CA GLU A 302 3.13 33.83 -19.65
C GLU A 302 3.85 34.29 -18.37
N ARG A 303 3.89 35.60 -18.11
CA ARG A 303 4.49 36.18 -16.90
C ARG A 303 3.79 35.71 -15.60
N ARG A 304 2.46 35.65 -15.57
CA ARG A 304 1.71 35.11 -14.42
C ARG A 304 2.05 33.64 -14.18
N ALA A 305 2.14 32.82 -15.23
CA ALA A 305 2.53 31.42 -15.10
C ALA A 305 3.95 31.26 -14.53
N LEU A 306 4.91 32.07 -14.99
CA LEU A 306 6.28 32.07 -14.48
C LEU A 306 6.37 32.50 -13.01
N LEU A 307 5.58 33.49 -12.59
CA LEU A 307 5.51 33.90 -11.18
C LEU A 307 4.93 32.80 -10.27
N LEU A 308 3.95 32.03 -10.76
CA LEU A 308 3.40 30.88 -10.03
C LEU A 308 4.42 29.73 -9.93
N GLU A 309 5.18 29.43 -11.00
CA GLU A 309 6.29 28.47 -10.94
C GLU A 309 7.35 28.90 -9.90
N ILE A 310 7.69 30.18 -9.83
CA ILE A 310 8.61 30.75 -8.82
C ILE A 310 8.04 30.60 -7.40
N GLN A 311 6.78 30.93 -7.19
CA GLN A 311 6.15 30.85 -5.87
C GLN A 311 6.15 29.40 -5.35
N TYR A 312 5.70 28.46 -6.18
CA TYR A 312 5.72 27.03 -5.86
C TYR A 312 7.14 26.52 -5.55
N ALA A 313 8.16 27.02 -6.26
CA ALA A 313 9.56 26.70 -5.99
C ALA A 313 10.03 27.21 -4.60
N VAL A 314 9.64 28.43 -4.20
CA VAL A 314 9.96 29.01 -2.88
C VAL A 314 9.25 28.27 -1.76
N ASP A 315 7.97 27.92 -1.93
CA ASP A 315 7.21 27.16 -0.94
C ASP A 315 7.81 25.75 -0.72
N ASN A 316 8.22 25.06 -1.81
CA ASN A 316 8.95 23.79 -1.72
C ASN A 316 10.30 23.93 -1.00
N LEU A 317 11.05 25.03 -1.18
CA LEU A 317 12.27 25.27 -0.42
C LEU A 317 11.94 25.37 1.08
N ARG A 318 10.95 26.20 1.42
CA ARG A 318 10.54 26.47 2.81
C ARG A 318 10.10 25.21 3.54
N ASP A 319 9.39 24.31 2.87
CA ASP A 319 8.99 23.03 3.44
C ASP A 319 10.15 22.02 3.48
N SER A 320 11.11 22.08 2.55
CA SER A 320 12.32 21.24 2.60
C SER A 320 13.33 21.66 3.68
N GLU A 321 13.26 22.89 4.18
CA GLU A 321 14.11 23.34 5.30
C GLU A 321 13.49 23.05 6.69
N ARG A 322 12.23 22.59 6.74
CA ARG A 322 11.55 22.18 7.97
C ARG A 322 11.80 20.69 8.25
N PRO A 323 12.42 20.31 9.38
CA PRO A 323 12.66 18.91 9.71
C PRO A 323 11.35 18.19 10.08
N CYS A 324 10.83 17.38 9.16
CA CYS A 324 9.68 16.50 9.39
C CYS A 324 10.12 15.18 10.05
N PHE A 325 10.57 15.24 11.29
CA PHE A 325 10.88 14.05 12.09
C PHE A 325 9.60 13.43 12.68
N LEU A 326 9.59 12.10 12.85
CA LEU A 326 8.51 11.48 13.62
C LEU A 326 8.69 11.84 15.10
N PRO A 327 7.63 12.26 15.81
CA PRO A 327 7.75 12.53 17.24
C PRO A 327 8.09 11.24 17.99
N GLU A 328 8.86 11.36 19.08
CA GLU A 328 9.35 10.23 19.87
C GLU A 328 8.22 9.26 20.27
N ALA A 329 7.08 9.78 20.71
CA ALA A 329 5.89 8.98 21.02
C ALA A 329 5.36 8.16 19.81
N ALA A 330 5.45 8.67 18.58
CA ALA A 330 5.06 7.92 17.39
C ALA A 330 6.09 6.82 17.05
N ILE A 331 7.39 7.10 17.21
CA ILE A 331 8.43 6.08 17.02
C ILE A 331 8.29 4.97 18.06
N LEU A 332 8.11 5.32 19.34
CA LEU A 332 7.89 4.36 20.42
C LEU A 332 6.59 3.56 20.25
N ASN A 333 5.51 4.18 19.75
CA ASN A 333 4.29 3.46 19.39
C ASN A 333 4.49 2.50 18.22
N ILE A 334 5.20 2.90 17.15
CA ILE A 334 5.54 1.99 16.04
C ILE A 334 6.36 0.82 16.57
N MET A 335 7.36 1.09 17.41
CA MET A 335 8.22 0.07 18.02
C MET A 335 7.46 -0.87 18.99
N SER A 336 6.45 -0.38 19.71
CA SER A 336 5.62 -1.21 20.59
C SER A 336 4.71 -2.16 19.80
N PHE A 337 4.23 -1.77 18.62
CA PHE A 337 3.60 -2.68 17.66
C PHE A 337 4.60 -3.68 17.05
N CYS A 338 5.84 -3.27 16.76
CA CYS A 338 6.87 -4.14 16.18
C CYS A 338 7.36 -5.25 17.11
N ALA A 339 7.21 -5.11 18.43
CA ALA A 339 7.62 -6.13 19.42
C ALA A 339 6.99 -7.52 19.17
N ARG A 340 5.82 -7.59 18.52
CA ARG A 340 5.16 -8.86 18.14
C ARG A 340 5.69 -9.52 16.86
N HIS A 341 6.45 -8.82 16.02
CA HIS A 341 6.77 -9.30 14.65
C HIS A 341 8.26 -9.30 14.28
N TRP A 342 9.15 -8.82 15.15
CA TRP A 342 10.61 -8.96 14.95
C TRP A 342 11.25 -10.12 15.72
N PHE A 343 10.54 -10.74 16.68
CA PHE A 343 11.14 -11.66 17.65
C PHE A 343 10.58 -13.09 17.68
N GLU A 344 9.66 -13.43 16.76
CA GLU A 344 9.48 -14.83 16.40
C GLU A 344 10.70 -15.31 15.60
N VAL A 345 11.68 -15.87 16.30
CA VAL A 345 12.67 -16.75 15.69
C VAL A 345 11.93 -18.01 15.26
N ASP A 346 11.68 -18.10 13.96
CA ASP A 346 11.01 -19.21 13.30
C ASP A 346 11.56 -20.58 13.78
N PRO A 347 10.79 -21.35 14.58
CA PRO A 347 11.30 -22.56 15.23
C PRO A 347 11.43 -23.75 14.26
N GLN A 348 11.14 -23.57 12.96
CA GLN A 348 11.14 -24.64 11.95
C GLN A 348 12.26 -24.54 10.89
N ARG A 349 13.51 -24.24 11.30
CA ARG A 349 14.69 -24.67 10.53
C ARG A 349 15.29 -25.96 11.11
N PRO A 350 15.11 -27.13 10.46
CA PRO A 350 15.59 -28.39 11.00
C PRO A 350 17.13 -28.47 10.98
N ARG A 351 17.75 -28.51 12.16
CA ARG A 351 19.16 -28.89 12.29
C ARG A 351 19.28 -30.42 12.09
N LEU A 352 20.05 -30.81 11.08
CA LEU A 352 20.37 -32.21 10.77
C LEU A 352 21.24 -32.87 11.87
N MET A 353 21.05 -34.19 12.04
CA MET A 353 21.87 -35.14 12.84
C MET A 353 21.66 -35.08 14.39
N LYS A 354 21.54 -36.17 15.18
CA LYS A 354 21.72 -37.65 14.99
C LYS A 354 20.64 -38.48 15.73
N LYS A 355 20.53 -39.78 15.40
CA LYS A 355 19.55 -40.78 15.94
C LYS A 355 19.93 -41.44 17.28
N LYS A 356 18.93 -42.10 17.92
CA LYS A 356 18.91 -43.07 19.06
C LYS A 356 18.62 -42.43 20.44
N LYS A 357 17.84 -43.02 21.37
CA LYS A 357 17.26 -44.40 21.52
C LYS A 357 15.90 -44.36 22.31
N LYS A 358 15.28 -45.53 22.57
CA LYS A 358 13.86 -45.75 22.97
C LYS A 358 13.53 -45.58 24.49
N THR A 359 12.31 -45.08 24.77
CA THR A 359 11.25 -45.40 25.81
C THR A 359 11.51 -46.46 26.91
N PRO A 360 10.80 -46.50 28.10
CA PRO A 360 9.36 -46.16 28.24
C PRO A 360 8.76 -45.66 29.60
N SER A 361 7.52 -45.11 29.49
CA SER A 361 6.32 -45.22 30.37
C SER A 361 6.33 -45.07 31.91
N ARG A 362 5.40 -44.23 32.41
CA ARG A 362 4.57 -44.50 33.61
C ARG A 362 3.17 -43.86 33.49
N LYS A 363 2.16 -44.48 34.12
CA LYS A 363 0.73 -44.06 34.23
C LYS A 363 0.35 -43.93 35.74
N VAL A 364 -0.81 -43.48 36.22
CA VAL A 364 -2.13 -43.03 35.67
C VAL A 364 -2.62 -41.87 36.58
N CYS A 365 -3.40 -40.85 36.16
CA CYS A 365 -4.88 -40.71 36.30
C CYS A 365 -5.21 -39.23 35.96
N ILE A 366 -5.99 -38.87 34.94
CA ILE A 366 -7.47 -38.83 34.87
C ILE A 366 -8.14 -37.99 35.98
N ALA A 367 -8.51 -36.76 35.63
CA ALA A 367 -9.60 -36.00 36.25
C ALA A 367 -10.31 -35.16 35.17
N SER A 368 -11.63 -35.39 35.02
CA SER A 368 -12.66 -34.58 34.32
C SER A 368 -12.25 -33.71 33.11
N ASN A 369 -12.78 -34.06 31.94
CA ASN A 369 -12.77 -33.25 30.73
C ASN A 369 -13.47 -31.89 30.91
N ILE A 370 -12.70 -30.84 31.21
CA ILE A 370 -13.03 -29.49 30.75
C ILE A 370 -12.22 -29.28 29.48
N VAL A 371 -12.86 -29.41 28.32
CA VAL A 371 -12.26 -28.94 27.07
C VAL A 371 -12.18 -27.41 27.20
N PRO A 372 -10.99 -26.79 27.18
CA PRO A 372 -10.91 -25.35 27.06
C PRO A 372 -11.53 -24.99 25.73
N THR A 373 -12.68 -24.31 25.74
CA THR A 373 -13.29 -23.77 24.53
C THR A 373 -12.20 -22.97 23.82
N ALA A 374 -11.82 -23.40 22.62
CA ALA A 374 -10.62 -22.90 21.95
C ALA A 374 -10.60 -21.37 22.00
N LEU A 375 -9.50 -20.81 22.52
CA LEU A 375 -9.28 -19.36 22.52
C LEU A 375 -9.60 -18.86 21.11
N ARG A 376 -10.55 -17.93 21.00
CA ARG A 376 -10.98 -17.43 19.68
C ARG A 376 -9.73 -17.03 18.89
N PRO A 377 -9.61 -17.43 17.62
CA PRO A 377 -8.45 -17.07 16.82
C PRO A 377 -8.29 -15.55 16.85
N PRO A 378 -7.04 -15.05 16.89
CA PRO A 378 -6.79 -13.61 16.87
C PRO A 378 -7.43 -12.99 15.62
N PRO A 379 -7.85 -11.71 15.68
CA PRO A 379 -8.61 -11.06 14.59
C PRO A 379 -7.87 -11.00 13.24
N ASP A 380 -6.59 -11.35 13.23
CA ASP A 380 -5.69 -11.27 12.09
C ASP A 380 -5.68 -12.53 11.20
N GLN A 381 -6.28 -13.65 11.66
CA GLN A 381 -6.38 -14.88 10.87
C GLN A 381 -7.47 -14.76 9.79
N LEU A 382 -7.03 -14.69 8.53
CA LEU A 382 -7.91 -14.71 7.37
C LEU A 382 -8.45 -16.14 7.11
N PRO A 383 -9.50 -16.30 6.28
CA PRO A 383 -9.93 -17.63 5.85
C PRO A 383 -8.74 -18.37 5.19
N PRO A 384 -8.40 -19.60 5.61
CA PRO A 384 -7.20 -20.30 5.14
C PRO A 384 -7.24 -20.57 3.63
N ALA A 385 -8.43 -20.71 3.04
CA ALA A 385 -8.64 -20.84 1.61
C ALA A 385 -8.35 -19.54 0.80
N PHE A 386 -8.30 -18.38 1.47
CA PHE A 386 -7.89 -17.11 0.87
C PHE A 386 -6.37 -16.93 0.97
N GLU A 387 -5.76 -17.27 2.12
CA GLU A 387 -4.30 -17.25 2.28
C GLU A 387 -3.61 -18.23 1.32
N ALA A 388 -4.13 -19.46 1.18
CA ALA A 388 -3.63 -20.43 0.21
C ALA A 388 -3.61 -19.88 -1.23
N LYS A 389 -4.64 -19.11 -1.63
CA LYS A 389 -4.72 -18.47 -2.95
C LYS A 389 -3.72 -17.32 -3.11
N CYS A 390 -3.50 -16.52 -2.05
CA CYS A 390 -2.48 -15.48 -2.07
C CYS A 390 -1.06 -16.07 -2.19
N ASN A 391 -0.79 -17.16 -1.46
CA ASN A 391 0.51 -17.82 -1.46
C ASN A 391 0.78 -18.50 -2.82
N SER A 392 -0.17 -19.28 -3.36
CA SER A 392 -0.01 -19.89 -4.68
C SER A 392 0.17 -18.83 -5.77
N PHE A 393 -0.58 -17.74 -5.71
CA PHE A 393 -0.45 -16.60 -6.62
C PHE A 393 0.93 -15.95 -6.52
N GLN A 394 1.47 -15.79 -5.30
CA GLN A 394 2.78 -15.20 -5.10
C GLN A 394 3.90 -16.08 -5.66
N CYS A 395 3.85 -17.41 -5.44
CA CYS A 395 4.80 -18.34 -6.06
C CYS A 395 4.76 -18.25 -7.60
N THR A 396 3.58 -18.24 -8.23
CA THR A 396 3.49 -18.09 -9.69
C THR A 396 4.02 -16.75 -10.21
N LEU A 397 3.97 -15.69 -9.41
CA LEU A 397 4.52 -14.39 -9.76
C LEU A 397 6.05 -14.39 -9.65
N GLU A 398 6.60 -15.02 -8.61
CA GLU A 398 8.04 -15.21 -8.41
C GLU A 398 8.64 -16.08 -9.55
N GLU A 399 8.00 -17.19 -9.90
CA GLU A 399 8.38 -18.04 -11.05
C GLU A 399 8.37 -17.26 -12.39
N LEU A 400 7.40 -16.36 -12.61
CA LEU A 400 7.35 -15.55 -13.83
C LEU A 400 8.40 -14.43 -13.84
N CYS A 401 8.78 -13.88 -12.68
CA CYS A 401 9.91 -12.96 -12.56
C CYS A 401 11.24 -13.65 -12.89
N ASP A 402 11.45 -14.88 -12.40
CA ASP A 402 12.65 -15.67 -12.70
C ASP A 402 12.72 -16.07 -14.19
N ASN A 403 11.57 -16.45 -14.77
CA ASN A 403 11.45 -16.70 -16.21
C ASN A 403 11.67 -15.44 -17.06
N LEU A 404 11.31 -14.25 -16.56
CA LEU A 404 11.63 -12.98 -17.20
C LEU A 404 13.12 -12.66 -17.12
N GLN A 405 13.73 -12.82 -15.96
CA GLN A 405 15.15 -12.53 -15.76
C GLN A 405 16.03 -13.44 -16.62
N THR A 406 15.65 -14.71 -16.79
CA THR A 406 16.32 -15.66 -17.69
C THR A 406 15.99 -15.44 -19.17
N ALA A 407 14.83 -14.89 -19.53
CA ALA A 407 14.57 -14.44 -20.90
C ALA A 407 15.41 -13.21 -21.26
N VAL A 408 15.44 -12.21 -20.38
CA VAL A 408 16.20 -10.95 -20.58
C VAL A 408 17.72 -11.17 -20.61
N SER A 409 18.24 -12.22 -19.96
CA SER A 409 19.67 -12.57 -20.07
C SER A 409 20.05 -13.23 -21.41
N ASN A 410 19.07 -13.78 -22.13
CA ASN A 410 19.30 -14.63 -23.30
C ASN A 410 18.81 -14.00 -24.62
N GLU A 411 17.89 -13.03 -24.56
CA GLU A 411 17.37 -12.27 -25.70
C GLU A 411 18.11 -10.91 -25.83
N HIS A 412 18.61 -10.57 -27.02
CA HIS A 412 19.20 -9.24 -27.28
C HIS A 412 18.25 -8.36 -28.08
N PHE A 413 17.85 -7.20 -27.56
CA PHE A 413 16.96 -6.28 -28.27
C PHE A 413 17.72 -5.42 -29.30
N ASP A 414 17.50 -5.68 -30.59
CA ASP A 414 18.07 -4.90 -31.70
C ASP A 414 17.32 -3.56 -31.82
N THR A 415 17.94 -2.50 -31.30
CA THR A 415 17.37 -1.15 -31.27
C THR A 415 17.25 -0.49 -32.64
N ALA A 416 17.98 -0.97 -33.66
CA ALA A 416 17.88 -0.43 -35.02
C ALA A 416 16.65 -0.98 -35.75
N ASN A 417 16.36 -2.28 -35.58
CA ASN A 417 15.23 -2.94 -36.23
C ASN A 417 13.97 -3.03 -35.35
N GLY A 418 14.09 -2.78 -34.05
CA GLY A 418 13.00 -2.81 -33.08
C GLY A 418 12.52 -4.22 -32.75
N VAL A 419 13.38 -5.24 -32.90
CA VAL A 419 13.05 -6.65 -32.70
C VAL A 419 14.08 -7.31 -31.77
N SER A 420 13.72 -8.21 -30.86
CA SER A 420 14.76 -9.02 -30.18
C SER A 420 15.23 -10.20 -31.02
N ARG A 421 16.51 -10.50 -30.90
CA ARG A 421 17.19 -11.63 -31.51
C ARG A 421 17.58 -12.68 -30.49
N ASP A 422 17.70 -13.92 -30.95
CA ASP A 422 18.31 -15.01 -30.19
C ASP A 422 19.84 -14.84 -30.07
N ALA A 423 20.48 -15.73 -29.31
CA ALA A 423 21.94 -15.74 -29.16
C ALA A 423 22.72 -16.04 -30.47
N ASN A 424 22.03 -16.46 -31.54
CA ASN A 424 22.59 -16.74 -32.86
C ASN A 424 22.37 -15.57 -33.85
N GLY A 425 21.58 -14.57 -33.48
CA GLY A 425 21.26 -13.40 -34.30
C GLY A 425 19.95 -13.48 -35.12
N ASN A 426 19.18 -14.57 -35.02
CA ASN A 426 17.90 -14.73 -35.69
C ASN A 426 16.80 -13.93 -34.98
N SER A 427 15.75 -13.51 -35.70
CA SER A 427 14.61 -12.84 -35.07
C SER A 427 13.79 -13.78 -34.20
N LEU A 428 13.34 -13.28 -33.05
CA LEU A 428 12.38 -13.95 -32.17
C LEU A 428 10.95 -13.38 -32.32
N ALA A 429 10.70 -12.57 -33.35
CA ALA A 429 9.36 -12.09 -33.67
C ALA A 429 8.72 -12.96 -34.76
N THR A 430 7.56 -13.52 -34.45
CA THR A 430 6.72 -14.26 -35.39
C THR A 430 5.45 -13.47 -35.73
N LEU A 431 4.96 -13.64 -36.95
CA LEU A 431 3.75 -13.00 -37.45
C LEU A 431 2.81 -14.06 -38.00
N ASP A 432 1.66 -14.23 -37.36
CA ASP A 432 0.55 -15.03 -37.89
C ASP A 432 -0.39 -14.12 -38.68
N VAL A 433 -0.64 -14.45 -39.94
CA VAL A 433 -1.64 -13.79 -40.79
C VAL A 433 -2.70 -14.80 -41.19
N PHE A 434 -3.95 -14.56 -40.78
CA PHE A 434 -5.11 -15.29 -41.27
C PHE A 434 -5.98 -14.38 -42.12
N ILE A 435 -6.52 -14.94 -43.19
CA ILE A 435 -7.40 -14.24 -44.14
C ILE A 435 -8.69 -15.04 -44.20
N GLU A 436 -9.79 -14.45 -43.72
CA GLU A 436 -11.06 -15.15 -43.53
C GLU A 436 -12.00 -15.02 -44.73
N GLN A 437 -12.13 -13.80 -45.26
CA GLN A 437 -13.18 -13.49 -46.23
C GLN A 437 -12.85 -12.25 -47.06
N GLY A 438 -13.15 -12.30 -48.36
CA GLY A 438 -13.26 -11.15 -49.24
C GLY A 438 -14.71 -10.73 -49.44
N GLU A 439 -14.96 -9.45 -49.66
CA GLU A 439 -16.26 -8.91 -50.06
C GLU A 439 -16.11 -7.95 -51.25
N HIS A 440 -17.09 -7.99 -52.15
CA HIS A 440 -17.18 -7.08 -53.30
C HIS A 440 -15.91 -7.08 -54.17
N LEU A 441 -15.31 -8.25 -54.36
CA LEU A 441 -14.14 -8.41 -55.22
C LEU A 441 -14.47 -8.09 -56.69
N PRO A 442 -13.48 -7.60 -57.46
CA PRO A 442 -13.76 -7.06 -58.77
C PRO A 442 -13.92 -8.11 -59.89
N TYR A 443 -14.50 -7.65 -61.01
CA TYR A 443 -14.68 -8.42 -62.23
C TYR A 443 -13.42 -8.40 -63.12
N ARG A 444 -13.20 -9.48 -63.88
CA ARG A 444 -12.19 -9.54 -64.94
C ARG A 444 -12.66 -8.85 -66.21
N ASP A 445 -13.96 -8.98 -66.52
CA ASP A 445 -14.66 -8.18 -67.53
C ASP A 445 -16.10 -7.86 -67.08
N PRO A 446 -16.44 -6.60 -66.76
CA PRO A 446 -17.77 -6.22 -66.30
C PRO A 446 -18.86 -6.29 -67.38
N ARG A 447 -18.51 -6.50 -68.66
CA ARG A 447 -19.47 -6.67 -69.76
C ARG A 447 -19.92 -8.11 -69.94
N ILE A 448 -19.02 -9.05 -69.65
CA ILE A 448 -19.25 -10.50 -69.77
C ILE A 448 -19.75 -11.07 -68.44
N GLY A 449 -19.49 -10.36 -67.33
CA GLY A 449 -19.78 -10.85 -65.97
C GLY A 449 -18.77 -11.89 -65.49
N ASP A 450 -17.62 -11.98 -66.15
CA ASP A 450 -16.53 -12.90 -65.78
C ASP A 450 -15.86 -12.40 -64.50
N LEU A 451 -15.96 -13.16 -63.42
CA LEU A 451 -15.31 -12.87 -62.16
C LEU A 451 -13.80 -13.17 -62.26
N ILE A 452 -13.04 -12.49 -61.41
CA ILE A 452 -11.66 -12.89 -61.11
C ILE A 452 -11.67 -14.27 -60.43
N ASP A 453 -10.61 -15.05 -60.64
CA ASP A 453 -10.35 -16.28 -59.90
C ASP A 453 -9.23 -15.98 -58.88
N PRO A 454 -9.58 -15.48 -57.68
CA PRO A 454 -8.62 -14.86 -56.79
C PRO A 454 -7.81 -15.88 -56.00
N TYR A 455 -6.50 -15.66 -55.96
CA TYR A 455 -5.65 -16.15 -54.88
C TYR A 455 -5.05 -14.95 -54.15
N VAL A 456 -4.72 -15.14 -52.88
CA VAL A 456 -4.10 -14.11 -52.04
C VAL A 456 -2.62 -14.40 -51.93
N ARG A 457 -1.78 -13.35 -52.00
CA ARG A 457 -0.36 -13.43 -51.68
C ARG A 457 0.00 -12.48 -50.53
N VAL A 458 0.80 -12.99 -49.59
CA VAL A 458 1.25 -12.28 -48.39
C VAL A 458 2.78 -12.26 -48.36
N PHE A 459 3.36 -11.09 -48.11
CA PHE A 459 4.80 -10.89 -47.99
C PHE A 459 5.11 -9.64 -47.14
N LEU A 460 6.35 -9.50 -46.68
CA LEU A 460 6.81 -8.29 -45.99
C LEU A 460 7.51 -7.35 -46.98
N ARG A 461 7.17 -6.06 -46.92
CA ARG A 461 7.82 -4.99 -47.69
C ARG A 461 8.64 -4.08 -46.78
N SER A 462 9.85 -3.74 -47.21
CA SER A 462 10.65 -2.66 -46.62
C SER A 462 10.34 -1.33 -47.29
N ASN A 463 10.52 -0.20 -46.57
CA ASN A 463 10.52 1.13 -47.17
C ASN A 463 11.73 1.36 -48.10
N SER A 464 12.77 0.52 -48.02
CA SER A 464 13.84 0.42 -49.01
C SER A 464 13.44 -0.53 -50.16
N VAL A 465 13.60 -0.05 -51.39
CA VAL A 465 12.82 -0.46 -52.58
C VAL A 465 13.07 -1.90 -53.11
N LEU A 466 14.02 -2.67 -52.57
CA LEU A 466 14.58 -3.86 -53.25
C LEU A 466 14.58 -5.20 -52.48
N GLU A 467 13.98 -5.28 -51.30
CA GLU A 467 13.92 -6.54 -50.52
C GLU A 467 12.49 -6.98 -50.17
N SER A 468 11.89 -7.81 -51.03
CA SER A 468 10.72 -8.62 -50.70
C SER A 468 11.15 -9.98 -50.16
N THR A 469 10.82 -10.28 -48.90
CA THR A 469 10.98 -11.64 -48.34
C THR A 469 9.81 -12.54 -48.76
N GLU A 470 9.91 -13.82 -48.42
CA GLU A 470 9.07 -14.94 -48.85
C GLU A 470 7.58 -14.62 -49.12
N VAL A 471 7.11 -15.07 -50.30
CA VAL A 471 5.76 -14.82 -50.80
C VAL A 471 4.90 -16.06 -50.58
N PHE A 472 4.08 -16.03 -49.53
CA PHE A 472 3.08 -17.08 -49.27
C PHE A 472 1.88 -16.88 -50.20
N LYS A 473 1.39 -17.96 -50.83
CA LYS A 473 0.23 -17.94 -51.75
C LYS A 473 -0.88 -18.83 -51.22
N SER A 474 -2.12 -18.38 -51.27
CA SER A 474 -3.29 -19.21 -50.96
C SER A 474 -3.60 -20.18 -52.09
N GLU A 475 -4.43 -21.18 -51.79
CA GLU A 475 -5.12 -21.96 -52.82
C GLU A 475 -5.99 -21.05 -53.71
N ILE A 476 -6.22 -21.53 -54.94
CA ILE A 476 -7.06 -20.88 -55.94
C ILE A 476 -8.53 -21.18 -55.62
N ARG A 477 -9.38 -20.16 -55.60
CA ARG A 477 -10.84 -20.32 -55.42
C ARG A 477 -11.60 -19.79 -56.64
N ILE A 478 -12.65 -20.51 -57.03
CA ILE A 478 -13.44 -20.21 -58.24
C ILE A 478 -14.64 -19.34 -57.86
N ALA A 479 -14.75 -18.21 -58.56
CA ALA A 479 -15.85 -17.25 -58.64
C ALA A 479 -17.05 -17.35 -57.65
N ASP A 480 -16.93 -16.62 -56.54
CA ASP A 480 -18.06 -15.94 -55.89
C ASP A 480 -17.64 -14.48 -55.62
N ARG A 481 -18.60 -13.53 -55.52
CA ARG A 481 -18.26 -12.12 -55.21
C ARG A 481 -17.56 -11.96 -53.86
N ASN A 482 -17.86 -12.86 -52.93
CA ASN A 482 -17.45 -12.82 -51.53
C ASN A 482 -16.80 -14.15 -51.12
N PRO A 483 -15.60 -14.51 -51.62
CA PRO A 483 -14.97 -15.78 -51.31
C PRO A 483 -14.54 -15.84 -49.84
N THR A 484 -14.72 -17.00 -49.22
CA THR A 484 -14.11 -17.31 -47.93
C THR A 484 -12.77 -18.03 -48.15
N TRP A 485 -11.81 -17.68 -47.31
CA TRP A 485 -10.49 -18.30 -47.27
C TRP A 485 -10.26 -18.90 -45.89
N GLU A 486 -9.67 -20.10 -45.86
CA GLU A 486 -9.12 -20.71 -44.63
C GLU A 486 -7.59 -20.57 -44.66
N PHE A 487 -7.10 -19.44 -45.16
CA PHE A 487 -5.68 -19.22 -45.39
C PHE A 487 -5.00 -18.68 -44.13
N CYS A 488 -4.02 -19.45 -43.64
CA CYS A 488 -3.11 -19.07 -42.57
C CYS A 488 -1.68 -19.14 -43.11
N CYS A 489 -0.88 -18.10 -42.89
CA CYS A 489 0.57 -18.18 -42.99
C CYS A 489 1.24 -17.62 -41.73
N GLN A 490 2.36 -18.25 -41.36
CA GLN A 490 3.19 -17.84 -40.23
C GLN A 490 4.58 -17.46 -40.75
N ILE A 491 5.00 -16.23 -40.51
CA ILE A 491 6.35 -15.75 -40.81
C ILE A 491 7.16 -15.84 -39.52
N THR A 492 8.15 -16.73 -39.47
CA THR A 492 8.87 -17.08 -38.23
C THR A 492 10.08 -16.19 -37.93
N ASP A 493 10.62 -15.49 -38.92
CA ASP A 493 11.78 -14.59 -38.79
C ASP A 493 11.40 -13.20 -39.31
N VAL A 494 10.71 -12.39 -38.49
CA VAL A 494 10.34 -11.02 -38.87
C VAL A 494 11.54 -10.09 -38.63
N PRO A 495 12.20 -9.54 -39.65
CA PRO A 495 13.52 -8.93 -39.50
C PRO A 495 13.49 -7.51 -38.92
N SER A 496 12.35 -6.80 -38.98
CA SER A 496 12.19 -5.43 -38.48
C SER A 496 10.73 -5.05 -38.33
N VAL A 497 10.36 -4.35 -37.25
CA VAL A 497 8.99 -3.81 -37.04
C VAL A 497 8.72 -2.56 -37.89
N GLN A 498 9.75 -2.07 -38.60
CA GLN A 498 9.60 -0.97 -39.56
C GLN A 498 9.08 -1.45 -40.93
N LYS A 499 8.96 -2.76 -41.16
CA LYS A 499 8.36 -3.32 -42.39
C LYS A 499 6.82 -3.26 -42.35
N GLU A 500 6.22 -3.33 -43.53
CA GLU A 500 4.75 -3.47 -43.69
C GLU A 500 4.41 -4.88 -44.17
N VAL A 501 3.29 -5.42 -43.69
CA VAL A 501 2.68 -6.64 -44.22
C VAL A 501 1.85 -6.25 -45.44
N CYS A 502 2.23 -6.74 -46.61
CA CYS A 502 1.50 -6.51 -47.85
C CYS A 502 0.66 -7.74 -48.19
N ILE A 503 -0.63 -7.52 -48.39
CA ILE A 503 -1.63 -8.52 -48.78
C ILE A 503 -2.18 -8.09 -50.14
N GLN A 504 -1.95 -8.91 -51.17
CA GLN A 504 -2.38 -8.64 -52.53
C GLN A 504 -3.31 -9.75 -53.01
N VAL A 505 -4.46 -9.38 -53.57
CA VAL A 505 -5.36 -10.31 -54.27
C VAL A 505 -5.01 -10.28 -55.75
N VAL A 506 -4.75 -11.45 -56.34
CA VAL A 506 -4.26 -11.59 -57.70
C VAL A 506 -5.18 -12.51 -58.50
N ASP A 507 -5.45 -12.13 -59.75
CA ASP A 507 -6.19 -12.96 -60.70
C ASP A 507 -5.30 -14.06 -61.29
N THR A 508 -5.62 -15.33 -61.06
CA THR A 508 -4.83 -16.46 -61.59
C THR A 508 -4.68 -16.47 -63.11
N LYS A 509 -5.70 -16.04 -63.87
CA LYS A 509 -5.69 -16.13 -65.34
C LYS A 509 -4.92 -15.00 -66.03
N ARG A 510 -4.62 -13.90 -65.34
CA ARG A 510 -3.89 -12.73 -65.88
C ARG A 510 -2.66 -12.31 -65.09
N GLU A 511 -2.45 -12.92 -63.92
CA GLU A 511 -1.48 -12.51 -62.88
C GLU A 511 -1.61 -11.03 -62.44
N ASP A 512 -2.75 -10.41 -62.72
CA ASP A 512 -3.02 -9.01 -62.45
C ASP A 512 -3.47 -8.78 -61.00
N VAL A 513 -2.90 -7.75 -60.36
CA VAL A 513 -3.23 -7.37 -58.98
C VAL A 513 -4.56 -6.63 -58.95
N ALA A 514 -5.59 -7.31 -58.44
CA ALA A 514 -6.95 -6.80 -58.28
C ALA A 514 -7.05 -5.69 -57.22
N GLY A 515 -6.18 -5.75 -56.21
CA GLY A 515 -6.03 -4.76 -55.15
C GLY A 515 -4.93 -5.15 -54.15
N GLU A 516 -4.54 -4.18 -53.33
CA GLU A 516 -3.46 -4.31 -52.34
C GLU A 516 -3.86 -3.64 -51.02
N VAL A 517 -3.48 -4.26 -49.91
CA VAL A 517 -3.54 -3.69 -48.56
C VAL A 517 -2.12 -3.76 -47.98
N SER A 518 -1.62 -2.66 -47.42
CA SER A 518 -0.44 -2.70 -46.55
C SER A 518 -0.83 -2.36 -45.11
N ILE A 519 -0.26 -3.11 -44.16
CA ILE A 519 -0.48 -2.94 -42.72
C ILE A 519 0.90 -2.76 -42.06
N PRO A 520 1.22 -1.59 -41.51
CA PRO A 520 2.53 -1.34 -40.90
C PRO A 520 2.66 -2.16 -39.62
N LEU A 521 3.72 -2.97 -39.48
CA LEU A 521 3.91 -3.85 -38.31
C LEU A 521 3.91 -3.07 -36.98
N ARG A 522 4.35 -1.81 -37.01
CA ARG A 522 4.32 -0.89 -35.86
C ARG A 522 2.93 -0.66 -35.25
N SER A 523 1.84 -0.70 -36.02
CA SER A 523 0.48 -0.56 -35.47
C SER A 523 0.01 -1.82 -34.73
N LEU A 524 0.67 -2.95 -34.96
CA LEU A 524 0.31 -4.26 -34.41
C LEU A 524 0.97 -4.56 -33.05
N LEU A 525 1.93 -3.74 -32.61
CA LEU A 525 2.68 -3.94 -31.36
C LEU A 525 1.80 -3.93 -30.10
N ASP A 526 0.81 -3.03 -30.04
CA ASP A 526 0.05 -2.73 -28.82
C ASP A 526 -1.25 -3.53 -28.65
N GLN A 527 -1.66 -4.31 -29.65
CA GLN A 527 -2.97 -4.99 -29.66
C GLN A 527 -2.83 -6.52 -29.67
N LYS A 528 -3.84 -7.22 -29.14
CA LYS A 528 -3.80 -8.68 -28.96
C LYS A 528 -3.97 -9.47 -30.25
N GLU A 529 -4.90 -9.01 -31.09
CA GLU A 529 -5.29 -9.58 -32.38
C GLU A 529 -6.00 -8.47 -33.15
N HIS A 530 -5.50 -8.12 -34.34
CA HIS A 530 -6.15 -7.15 -35.22
C HIS A 530 -7.04 -7.89 -36.22
N SER A 531 -8.31 -8.13 -35.88
CA SER A 531 -9.33 -8.66 -36.79
C SER A 531 -10.19 -7.51 -37.34
N GLU A 532 -9.78 -6.93 -38.46
CA GLU A 532 -10.48 -5.78 -39.07
C GLU A 532 -10.78 -5.99 -40.57
N TRP A 533 -11.72 -5.20 -41.07
CA TRP A 533 -12.06 -5.12 -42.49
C TRP A 533 -11.21 -4.04 -43.17
N HIS A 534 -10.26 -4.46 -44.00
CA HIS A 534 -9.43 -3.54 -44.77
C HIS A 534 -10.07 -3.26 -46.14
N VAL A 535 -10.19 -1.98 -46.47
CA VAL A 535 -10.63 -1.52 -47.80
C VAL A 535 -9.50 -1.74 -48.79
N MET A 536 -9.80 -2.41 -49.91
CA MET A 536 -8.86 -2.65 -51.00
C MET A 536 -9.01 -1.57 -52.09
N PRO A 537 -8.12 -0.57 -52.17
CA PRO A 537 -8.15 0.38 -53.28
C PRO A 537 -7.91 -0.35 -54.62
N PRO A 538 -8.66 -0.01 -55.68
CA PRO A 538 -8.44 -0.57 -57.01
C PRO A 538 -7.11 -0.08 -57.58
N THR A 539 -6.32 -0.97 -58.17
CA THR A 539 -5.10 -0.59 -58.89
C THR A 539 -5.45 0.23 -60.14
N LEU A 540 -4.55 1.10 -60.63
CA LEU A 540 -4.78 1.92 -61.84
C LEU A 540 -5.19 1.06 -63.04
N ARG A 541 -4.56 -0.12 -63.20
CA ARG A 541 -4.89 -1.09 -64.26
C ARG A 541 -6.30 -1.66 -64.09
N GLN A 542 -6.72 -1.94 -62.86
CA GLN A 542 -8.07 -2.41 -62.55
C GLN A 542 -9.13 -1.31 -62.74
N GLN A 543 -8.83 -0.04 -62.44
CA GLN A 543 -9.71 1.11 -62.74
C GLN A 543 -9.96 1.25 -64.26
N ILE A 544 -8.91 1.07 -65.08
CA ILE A 544 -8.99 1.11 -66.54
C ILE A 544 -9.86 -0.04 -67.10
N LEU A 545 -9.79 -1.22 -66.49
CA LEU A 545 -10.62 -2.38 -66.85
C LEU A 545 -12.11 -2.16 -66.48
N GLU A 546 -12.39 -1.62 -65.29
CA GLU A 546 -13.76 -1.45 -64.78
C GLU A 546 -14.54 -0.30 -65.42
N LYS A 547 -13.87 0.79 -65.83
CA LYS A 547 -14.42 1.98 -66.51
C LYS A 547 -15.51 2.77 -65.77
N LYS A 548 -16.10 2.23 -64.71
CA LYS A 548 -17.02 2.89 -63.77
C LYS A 548 -16.50 2.74 -62.34
N PRO A 549 -16.72 3.72 -61.45
CA PRO A 549 -16.47 3.53 -60.02
C PRO A 549 -17.39 2.45 -59.44
N ARG A 550 -16.92 1.73 -58.42
CA ARG A 550 -17.68 0.67 -57.74
C ARG A 550 -18.71 1.27 -56.79
N ASP A 551 -19.93 0.72 -56.77
CA ASP A 551 -20.99 1.13 -55.83
C ASP A 551 -20.65 0.80 -54.38
N GLN A 552 -19.90 -0.28 -54.16
CA GLN A 552 -19.36 -0.68 -52.85
C GLN A 552 -17.86 -0.96 -52.99
N PRO A 553 -17.02 -0.51 -52.04
CA PRO A 553 -15.59 -0.77 -52.08
C PRO A 553 -15.31 -2.26 -51.81
N ALA A 554 -14.33 -2.82 -52.52
CA ALA A 554 -13.81 -4.15 -52.21
C ALA A 554 -13.18 -4.14 -50.81
N ARG A 555 -13.40 -5.20 -50.04
CA ARG A 555 -12.86 -5.34 -48.68
C ARG A 555 -12.34 -6.75 -48.46
N ILE A 556 -11.39 -6.87 -47.54
CA ILE A 556 -10.87 -8.16 -47.09
C ILE A 556 -10.77 -8.16 -45.56
N ARG A 557 -11.24 -9.23 -44.94
CA ARG A 557 -11.14 -9.44 -43.50
C ARG A 557 -9.86 -10.20 -43.20
N VAL A 558 -9.00 -9.57 -42.43
CA VAL A 558 -7.69 -10.09 -42.05
C VAL A 558 -7.63 -10.11 -40.54
N SER A 559 -7.16 -11.22 -39.96
CA SER A 559 -6.74 -11.25 -38.55
C SER A 559 -5.23 -11.41 -38.48
N VAL A 560 -4.54 -10.38 -37.98
CA VAL A 560 -3.08 -10.39 -37.82
C VAL A 560 -2.70 -10.45 -36.34
N ARG A 561 -1.76 -11.35 -36.00
CA ARG A 561 -1.17 -11.46 -34.67
C ARG A 561 0.35 -11.39 -34.77
N LEU A 562 0.93 -10.27 -34.31
CA LEU A 562 2.38 -10.11 -34.17
C LEU A 562 2.80 -10.57 -32.76
N ILE A 563 3.52 -11.69 -32.68
CA ILE A 563 4.07 -12.21 -31.43
C ILE A 563 5.55 -11.85 -31.38
N HIS A 564 5.86 -10.84 -30.59
CA HIS A 564 7.25 -10.46 -30.29
C HIS A 564 7.64 -11.10 -28.95
N THR A 565 8.67 -11.96 -28.97
CA THR A 565 9.50 -12.47 -27.85
C THR A 565 8.89 -13.01 -26.56
N LYS A 566 9.61 -13.94 -25.92
CA LYS A 566 9.21 -14.56 -24.66
C LYS A 566 9.13 -13.50 -23.54
N SER A 567 10.03 -12.52 -23.54
CA SER A 567 10.03 -11.39 -22.62
C SER A 567 8.75 -10.53 -22.65
N ILE A 568 8.17 -10.25 -23.83
CA ILE A 568 6.96 -9.41 -23.91
C ILE A 568 5.71 -10.22 -23.51
N VAL A 569 5.64 -11.51 -23.85
CA VAL A 569 4.56 -12.39 -23.37
C VAL A 569 4.57 -12.46 -21.84
N LEU A 570 5.73 -12.75 -21.23
CA LEU A 570 5.86 -12.85 -19.79
C LEU A 570 5.61 -11.51 -19.06
N THR A 571 6.02 -10.36 -19.62
CA THR A 571 5.70 -9.04 -19.00
C THR A 571 4.20 -8.72 -19.07
N ARG A 572 3.51 -9.11 -20.16
CA ARG A 572 2.04 -8.97 -20.26
C ARG A 572 1.31 -9.85 -19.24
N GLU A 573 1.77 -11.09 -19.04
CA GLU A 573 1.25 -11.99 -18.00
C GLU A 573 1.49 -11.43 -16.59
N LEU A 574 2.71 -10.94 -16.32
CA LEU A 574 3.05 -10.28 -15.06
C LEU A 574 2.15 -9.06 -14.79
N GLN A 575 1.91 -8.20 -15.78
CA GLN A 575 0.98 -7.07 -15.66
C GLN A 575 -0.46 -7.51 -15.35
N HIS A 576 -0.93 -8.59 -15.98
CA HIS A 576 -2.25 -9.16 -15.68
C HIS A 576 -2.31 -9.67 -14.23
N LEU A 577 -1.31 -10.42 -13.79
CA LEU A 577 -1.22 -10.91 -12.42
C LEU A 577 -1.14 -9.74 -11.41
N MET A 578 -0.34 -8.71 -11.65
CA MET A 578 -0.30 -7.51 -10.80
C MET A 578 -1.68 -6.87 -10.60
N LYS A 579 -2.48 -6.73 -11.66
CA LYS A 579 -3.88 -6.24 -11.55
C LYS A 579 -4.74 -7.16 -10.68
N THR A 580 -4.60 -8.48 -10.82
CA THR A 580 -5.33 -9.42 -9.93
C THR A 580 -4.84 -9.37 -8.48
N ARG A 581 -3.54 -9.12 -8.24
CA ARG A 581 -2.97 -8.91 -6.89
C ARG A 581 -3.58 -7.71 -6.20
N GLU A 582 -3.74 -6.59 -6.89
CA GLU A 582 -4.40 -5.38 -6.37
C GLU A 582 -5.85 -5.67 -5.96
N VAL A 583 -6.60 -6.40 -6.79
CA VAL A 583 -7.98 -6.82 -6.48
C VAL A 583 -8.02 -7.74 -5.26
N LEU A 584 -7.08 -8.67 -5.10
CA LEU A 584 -6.98 -9.53 -3.92
C LEU A 584 -6.58 -8.72 -2.66
N ILE A 585 -5.63 -7.80 -2.75
CA ILE A 585 -5.25 -6.90 -1.64
C ILE A 585 -6.43 -6.02 -1.21
N LYS A 586 -7.22 -5.51 -2.17
CA LYS A 586 -8.43 -4.74 -1.86
C LYS A 586 -9.45 -5.60 -1.10
N LYS A 587 -9.78 -6.79 -1.62
CA LYS A 587 -10.65 -7.76 -0.91
C LYS A 587 -10.15 -8.10 0.49
N ARG A 588 -8.84 -8.25 0.70
CA ARG A 588 -8.25 -8.45 2.03
C ARG A 588 -8.52 -7.26 2.97
N ARG A 589 -8.35 -6.03 2.48
CA ARG A 589 -8.63 -4.81 3.25
C ARG A 589 -10.12 -4.71 3.61
N ASP A 590 -10.99 -5.00 2.65
CA ASP A 590 -12.45 -4.97 2.84
C ASP A 590 -12.87 -5.98 3.94
N ILE A 591 -12.40 -7.23 3.88
CA ILE A 591 -12.64 -8.27 4.91
C ILE A 591 -12.16 -7.82 6.31
N ILE A 592 -10.97 -7.21 6.40
CA ILE A 592 -10.42 -6.72 7.68
C ILE A 592 -11.24 -5.53 8.19
N GLN A 593 -11.65 -4.62 7.31
CA GLN A 593 -12.51 -3.48 7.67
C GLN A 593 -13.88 -3.95 8.17
N ASP A 594 -14.52 -4.92 7.52
CA ASP A 594 -15.80 -5.49 7.94
C ASP A 594 -15.69 -6.18 9.31
N ALA A 595 -14.60 -6.92 9.55
CA ALA A 595 -14.32 -7.55 10.84
C ALA A 595 -14.11 -6.50 11.96
N ILE A 596 -13.39 -5.42 11.68
CA ILE A 596 -13.18 -4.30 12.61
C ILE A 596 -14.51 -3.58 12.90
N HIS A 597 -15.31 -3.25 11.88
CA HIS A 597 -16.61 -2.60 12.05
C HIS A 597 -17.57 -3.47 12.88
N SER A 598 -17.63 -4.77 12.57
CA SER A 598 -18.43 -5.74 13.34
C SER A 598 -18.00 -5.81 14.81
N ARG A 599 -16.71 -5.65 15.08
CA ARG A 599 -16.16 -5.67 16.45
C ARG A 599 -16.37 -4.35 17.19
N LEU A 600 -16.27 -3.20 16.50
CA LEU A 600 -16.61 -1.88 17.04
C LEU A 600 -18.09 -1.81 17.43
N GLN A 601 -18.99 -2.40 16.62
CA GLN A 601 -20.42 -2.53 16.93
C GLN A 601 -20.72 -3.46 18.12
N GLN A 602 -19.76 -4.30 18.56
CA GLN A 602 -19.88 -5.21 19.69
C GLN A 602 -19.24 -4.65 20.99
N LEU A 603 -18.65 -3.46 20.96
CA LEU A 603 -18.17 -2.77 22.16
C LEU A 603 -19.32 -2.00 22.85
N PRO A 604 -19.39 -1.98 24.20
CA PRO A 604 -20.61 -1.69 24.97
C PRO A 604 -20.98 -0.21 25.23
#